data_AF-A0A258NRF9-F1
#
_entry.id   AF-A0A258NRF9-F1
#
_cell.length_a   1.000
_cell.length_b   1.000
_cell.length_c   1.000
_cell.angle_alpha   90.00
_cell.angle_beta   90.00
_cell.angle_gamma   90.00
#
_symmetry.space_group_name_H-M   'P 1'
#
loop_
_entity.id
_entity.type
_entity.pdbx_description
1 polymer ?
#
loop_
_entity_poly.entity_id
_entity_poly.type
_entity_poly.pdbx_seq_one_letter_code
_entity_poly.pdbx_strand_id
1 'polypeptide(L)'
;MAKIITVQLLLASDSEIEIESFVKNELEQLIAATKGMIIDGKVAGASAEPSPDVLEALRTGNYTQGKAFDHENGSARRLLIMDGDVSPYIIGPFDSEDLRLEAARVHRAVNGDRDGIYMLDVPRGIDPFVDAFSGADLEGGADPLTAYVIGELTAGRTPITRLALDGAPYWLFYQGDEVLVNNTMLASIEKGLGTELVRVVSTMQSAFMTRVQAKSSFTEKDWAKASKKGSTTETFEAWAETMASNLPTAKDVLSGIVD
;
A
#
# COMPACT_ATOMS: atom_id res chain seq x y z
N MET A 1 -38.33 13.97 -9.75
CA MET A 1 -36.90 14.29 -9.55
C MET A 1 -36.11 13.29 -10.37
N ALA A 2 -35.51 13.72 -11.48
CA ALA A 2 -34.69 12.82 -12.30
C ALA A 2 -33.34 12.62 -11.60
N LYS A 3 -32.61 11.55 -11.90
CA LYS A 3 -31.23 11.37 -11.43
C LYS A 3 -30.39 11.09 -12.67
N ILE A 4 -29.35 11.89 -12.89
CA ILE A 4 -28.38 11.64 -13.95
C ILE A 4 -27.31 10.73 -13.38
N ILE A 5 -27.15 9.54 -13.96
CA ILE A 5 -26.16 8.55 -13.56
C ILE A 5 -25.21 8.36 -14.74
N THR A 6 -23.94 8.71 -14.56
CA THR A 6 -22.88 8.40 -15.53
C THR A 6 -22.27 7.05 -15.18
N VAL A 7 -22.36 6.11 -16.12
CA VAL A 7 -21.77 4.77 -15.99
C VAL A 7 -20.59 4.69 -16.95
N GLN A 8 -19.41 4.36 -16.45
CA GLN A 8 -18.25 4.00 -17.26
C GLN A 8 -18.13 2.47 -17.26
N LEU A 9 -18.02 1.89 -18.45
CA LEU A 9 -17.96 0.46 -18.65
C LEU A 9 -16.60 0.11 -19.25
N LEU A 10 -15.91 -0.84 -18.64
CA LEU A 10 -14.72 -1.45 -19.20
C LEU A 10 -15.16 -2.65 -20.03
N LEU A 11 -14.82 -2.66 -21.32
CA LEU A 11 -15.16 -3.73 -22.23
C LEU A 11 -13.89 -4.46 -22.64
N ALA A 12 -13.92 -5.79 -22.56
CA ALA A 12 -12.81 -6.65 -23.00
C ALA A 12 -12.89 -6.90 -24.52
N SER A 13 -13.04 -5.82 -25.30
CA SER A 13 -13.00 -5.87 -26.76
C SER A 13 -12.45 -4.56 -27.30
N ASP A 14 -11.52 -4.66 -28.24
CA ASP A 14 -10.95 -3.51 -28.96
C ASP A 14 -11.74 -3.22 -30.26
N SER A 15 -12.80 -3.99 -30.53
CA SER A 15 -13.63 -3.86 -31.72
C SER A 15 -14.73 -2.81 -31.50
N GLU A 16 -14.59 -1.67 -32.17
CA GLU A 16 -15.57 -0.56 -32.12
C GLU A 16 -17.00 -1.04 -32.43
N ILE A 17 -17.14 -1.98 -33.37
CA ILE A 17 -18.44 -2.56 -33.76
C ILE A 17 -19.03 -3.40 -32.62
N GLU A 18 -18.20 -4.17 -31.90
CA GLU A 18 -18.67 -4.98 -30.78
C GLU A 18 -19.03 -4.11 -29.57
N ILE A 19 -18.25 -3.06 -29.32
CA ILE A 19 -18.53 -2.05 -28.29
C ILE A 19 -19.85 -1.34 -28.57
N GLU A 20 -20.04 -0.84 -29.81
CA GLU A 20 -21.28 -0.19 -30.22
C GLU A 20 -22.47 -1.14 -30.14
N SER A 21 -22.29 -2.40 -30.55
CA SER A 21 -23.33 -3.43 -30.46
C SER A 21 -23.69 -3.73 -29.00
N PHE A 22 -22.73 -3.82 -28.10
CA PHE A 22 -22.96 -4.02 -26.67
C PHE A 22 -23.72 -2.84 -26.04
N VAL A 23 -23.29 -1.61 -26.31
CA VAL A 23 -23.95 -0.38 -25.84
C VAL A 23 -25.39 -0.34 -26.34
N LYS A 24 -25.62 -0.64 -27.62
CA LYS A 24 -26.94 -0.54 -28.23
C LYS A 24 -27.87 -1.70 -27.87
N ASN A 25 -27.37 -2.92 -27.75
CA ASN A 25 -28.24 -4.08 -27.63
C ASN A 25 -28.37 -4.57 -26.18
N GLU A 26 -27.29 -4.59 -25.42
CA GLU A 26 -27.30 -5.18 -24.07
C GLU A 26 -27.56 -4.13 -23.00
N LEU A 27 -26.87 -2.99 -23.07
CA LEU A 27 -27.06 -1.91 -22.10
C LEU A 27 -28.45 -1.27 -22.23
N GLU A 28 -28.95 -1.06 -23.45
CA GLU A 28 -30.33 -0.58 -23.67
C GLU A 28 -31.38 -1.56 -23.14
N GLN A 29 -31.17 -2.88 -23.26
CA GLN A 29 -32.12 -3.89 -22.74
C GLN A 29 -32.14 -3.94 -21.21
N LEU A 30 -30.97 -3.90 -20.57
CA LEU A 30 -30.82 -3.86 -19.12
C LEU A 30 -31.53 -2.64 -18.50
N ILE A 31 -31.60 -1.54 -19.25
CA ILE A 31 -32.17 -0.26 -18.81
C ILE A 31 -33.64 -0.09 -19.23
N ALA A 32 -34.06 -0.67 -20.36
CA ALA A 32 -35.48 -0.77 -20.70
C ALA A 32 -36.26 -1.49 -19.58
N ALA A 33 -35.60 -2.41 -18.86
CA ALA A 33 -36.14 -3.05 -17.68
C ALA A 33 -36.31 -2.11 -16.46
N THR A 34 -35.58 -0.99 -16.37
CA THR A 34 -35.56 -0.12 -15.18
C THR A 34 -36.49 1.09 -15.21
N LYS A 35 -37.32 1.25 -16.27
CA LYS A 35 -38.39 2.27 -16.41
C LYS A 35 -38.03 3.68 -15.90
N GLY A 36 -37.60 4.56 -16.81
CA GLY A 36 -37.51 6.01 -16.55
C GLY A 36 -36.10 6.59 -16.46
N MET A 37 -35.10 5.87 -16.98
CA MET A 37 -33.74 6.39 -17.16
C MET A 37 -33.56 6.91 -18.60
N ILE A 38 -32.90 8.07 -18.75
CA ILE A 38 -32.50 8.64 -20.04
C ILE A 38 -31.02 8.29 -20.23
N ILE A 39 -30.65 7.69 -21.36
CA ILE A 39 -29.27 7.36 -21.70
C ILE A 39 -28.79 8.30 -22.80
N ASP A 40 -27.61 8.89 -22.61
CA ASP A 40 -26.83 9.58 -23.63
C ASP A 40 -25.43 8.95 -23.64
N GLY A 41 -25.28 7.85 -24.38
CA GLY A 41 -24.06 7.06 -24.48
C GLY A 41 -23.21 7.50 -25.66
N LYS A 42 -21.89 7.64 -25.47
CA LYS A 42 -20.94 8.03 -26.52
C LYS A 42 -19.66 7.21 -26.42
N VAL A 43 -19.16 6.76 -27.57
CA VAL A 43 -17.80 6.21 -27.69
C VAL A 43 -16.81 7.35 -27.49
N ALA A 44 -15.77 7.12 -26.70
CA ALA A 44 -14.74 8.12 -26.43
C ALA A 44 -14.09 8.57 -27.76
N GLY A 45 -14.09 9.88 -28.03
CA GLY A 45 -13.52 10.48 -29.26
C GLY A 45 -14.55 11.06 -30.23
N ALA A 46 -15.84 10.75 -30.08
CA ALA A 46 -16.89 11.35 -30.90
C ALA A 46 -17.34 12.72 -30.31
N SER A 47 -17.13 13.81 -31.06
CA SER A 47 -17.76 15.11 -30.76
C SER A 47 -19.22 15.05 -31.21
N ALA A 48 -20.13 14.78 -30.28
CA ALA A 48 -21.56 14.90 -30.51
C ALA A 48 -22.21 15.68 -29.35
N GLU A 49 -23.12 16.60 -29.67
CA GLU A 49 -23.86 17.37 -28.67
C GLU A 49 -24.77 16.44 -27.84
N PRO A 50 -25.04 16.75 -26.55
CA PRO A 50 -25.98 15.99 -25.72
C PRO A 50 -27.39 15.99 -26.29
N SER A 51 -28.18 14.96 -25.99
CA SER A 51 -29.57 14.90 -26.45
C SER A 51 -30.44 16.02 -25.84
N PRO A 52 -31.52 16.47 -26.51
CA PRO A 52 -32.40 17.54 -26.01
C PRO A 52 -32.97 17.26 -24.61
N ASP A 53 -33.24 16.00 -24.29
CA ASP A 53 -33.79 15.60 -22.99
C ASP A 53 -32.77 15.74 -21.85
N VAL A 54 -31.49 15.48 -22.14
CA VAL A 54 -30.38 15.73 -21.20
C VAL A 54 -30.17 17.23 -21.01
N LEU A 55 -30.22 18.01 -22.09
CA LEU A 55 -30.10 19.47 -22.02
C LEU A 55 -31.23 20.10 -21.18
N GLU A 56 -32.46 19.59 -21.29
CA GLU A 56 -33.60 20.07 -20.50
C GLU A 56 -33.48 19.68 -19.01
N ALA A 57 -33.01 18.47 -18.72
CA ALA A 57 -32.75 18.04 -17.34
C ALA A 57 -31.65 18.89 -16.67
N LEU A 58 -30.59 19.22 -17.41
CA LEU A 58 -29.54 20.14 -16.96
C LEU A 58 -30.07 21.56 -16.75
N ARG A 59 -30.85 22.08 -17.71
CA ARG A 59 -31.42 23.44 -17.67
C ARG A 59 -32.35 23.66 -16.47
N THR A 60 -33.14 22.65 -16.13
CA THR A 60 -34.15 22.74 -15.06
C THR A 60 -33.58 22.45 -13.67
N GLY A 61 -32.34 21.94 -13.58
CA GLY A 61 -31.69 21.61 -12.31
C GLY A 61 -32.41 20.51 -11.51
N ASN A 62 -33.36 19.79 -12.12
CA ASN A 62 -34.19 18.79 -11.46
C ASN A 62 -33.50 17.42 -11.41
N TYR A 63 -32.21 17.43 -11.06
CA TYR A 63 -31.40 16.23 -10.91
C TYR A 63 -30.59 16.22 -9.62
N THR A 64 -30.43 15.03 -9.04
CA THR A 64 -29.43 14.80 -7.99
C THR A 64 -28.15 14.31 -8.64
N GLN A 65 -27.05 15.04 -8.44
CA GLN A 65 -25.73 14.59 -8.87
C GLN A 65 -25.21 13.54 -7.87
N GLY A 66 -25.06 12.30 -8.32
CA GLY A 66 -24.28 11.28 -7.64
C GLY A 66 -22.90 11.17 -8.28
N LYS A 67 -21.86 10.85 -7.50
CA LYS A 67 -20.53 10.57 -8.03
C LYS A 67 -20.29 9.06 -7.98
N ALA A 68 -19.90 8.45 -9.10
CA ALA A 68 -19.41 7.07 -9.12
C ALA A 68 -18.00 6.95 -8.50
N PHE A 69 -17.33 8.09 -8.31
CA PHE A 69 -16.01 8.23 -7.71
C PHE A 69 -16.15 9.07 -6.45
N ASP A 70 -16.15 8.41 -5.30
CA ASP A 70 -15.77 9.05 -4.04
C ASP A 70 -14.24 9.03 -3.95
N HIS A 71 -13.67 10.06 -3.31
CA HIS A 71 -12.24 10.35 -3.10
C HIS A 71 -11.65 11.42 -4.03
N GLU A 72 -10.96 12.37 -3.40
CA GLU A 72 -10.45 13.64 -3.94
C GLU A 72 -9.45 13.50 -5.11
N ASN A 73 -8.95 12.29 -5.37
CA ASN A 73 -7.96 12.01 -6.43
C ASN A 73 -8.55 11.44 -7.73
N GLY A 74 -9.88 11.22 -7.81
CA GLY A 74 -10.51 10.84 -9.07
C GLY A 74 -10.09 9.47 -9.61
N SER A 75 -9.68 8.51 -8.76
CA SER A 75 -9.36 7.13 -9.17
C SER A 75 -10.00 6.11 -8.22
N ALA A 76 -10.71 5.11 -8.76
CA ALA A 76 -11.21 3.98 -7.97
C ALA A 76 -10.19 2.84 -7.98
N ARG A 77 -9.73 2.42 -6.80
CA ARG A 77 -8.85 1.25 -6.62
C ARG A 77 -9.69 -0.02 -6.53
N ARG A 78 -9.42 -1.00 -7.38
CA ARG A 78 -10.17 -2.24 -7.50
C ARG A 78 -9.23 -3.43 -7.69
N LEU A 79 -9.73 -4.63 -7.48
CA LEU A 79 -9.08 -5.87 -7.89
C LEU A 79 -9.75 -6.39 -9.15
N LEU A 80 -8.96 -6.84 -10.10
CA LEU A 80 -9.40 -7.61 -11.25
C LEU A 80 -8.97 -9.07 -11.05
N ILE A 81 -9.93 -9.97 -11.01
CA ILE A 81 -9.70 -11.41 -10.89
C ILE A 81 -9.95 -12.05 -12.26
N MET A 82 -8.96 -12.78 -12.74
CA MET A 82 -9.03 -13.63 -13.93
C MET A 82 -9.07 -15.10 -13.47
N ASP A 83 -10.28 -15.64 -13.30
CA ASP A 83 -10.49 -17.06 -13.00
C ASP A 83 -10.51 -17.87 -14.32
N GLY A 84 -9.37 -18.48 -14.63
CA GLY A 84 -9.16 -19.21 -15.88
C GLY A 84 -9.43 -18.39 -17.16
N ASP A 85 -9.81 -19.08 -18.24
CA ASP A 85 -10.04 -18.49 -19.57
C ASP A 85 -11.45 -17.88 -19.74
N VAL A 86 -12.30 -17.85 -18.71
CA VAL A 86 -13.75 -17.86 -18.95
C VAL A 86 -14.50 -16.61 -18.47
N SER A 87 -14.10 -15.91 -17.39
CA SER A 87 -14.77 -14.64 -17.01
C SER A 87 -14.00 -13.79 -15.99
N PRO A 88 -13.50 -12.60 -16.37
CA PRO A 88 -13.01 -11.63 -15.38
C PRO A 88 -14.13 -11.11 -14.48
N TYR A 89 -13.81 -10.86 -13.22
CA TYR A 89 -14.68 -10.08 -12.34
C TYR A 89 -13.89 -9.13 -11.43
N ILE A 90 -14.58 -8.13 -10.90
CA ILE A 90 -13.97 -7.00 -10.21
C ILE A 90 -14.44 -6.94 -8.76
N ILE A 91 -13.52 -6.75 -7.81
CA ILE A 91 -13.80 -6.55 -6.39
C ILE A 91 -13.44 -5.11 -5.99
N GLY A 92 -14.23 -4.49 -5.11
CA GLY A 92 -14.03 -3.12 -4.61
C GLY A 92 -15.18 -2.17 -4.99
N PRO A 93 -14.98 -0.84 -4.89
CA PRO A 93 -13.71 -0.13 -4.69
C PRO A 93 -13.12 -0.26 -3.28
N PHE A 94 -11.82 -0.04 -3.16
CA PHE A 94 -11.07 0.00 -1.89
C PHE A 94 -10.62 1.41 -1.55
N ASP A 95 -10.69 1.76 -0.27
CA ASP A 95 -10.30 3.09 0.22
C ASP A 95 -8.77 3.28 0.28
N SER A 96 -8.00 2.19 0.40
CA SER A 96 -6.54 2.20 0.44
C SER A 96 -5.92 1.02 -0.30
N GLU A 97 -4.63 1.15 -0.62
CA GLU A 97 -3.84 0.07 -1.20
C GLU A 97 -3.73 -1.13 -0.26
N ASP A 98 -3.60 -0.89 1.05
CA ASP A 98 -3.53 -1.95 2.06
C ASP A 98 -4.81 -2.80 2.10
N LEU A 99 -5.99 -2.17 1.98
CA LEU A 99 -7.26 -2.88 1.91
C LEU A 99 -7.41 -3.67 0.61
N ARG A 100 -6.89 -3.14 -0.50
CA ARG A 100 -6.84 -3.84 -1.79
C ARG A 100 -5.93 -5.06 -1.72
N LEU A 101 -4.74 -4.91 -1.16
CA LEU A 101 -3.77 -6.00 -0.98
C LEU A 101 -4.30 -7.08 -0.04
N GLU A 102 -4.95 -6.71 1.07
CA GLU A 102 -5.55 -7.69 1.99
C GLU A 102 -6.67 -8.48 1.30
N ALA A 103 -7.53 -7.81 0.53
CA ALA A 103 -8.55 -8.50 -0.25
C ALA A 103 -7.96 -9.45 -1.30
N ALA A 104 -6.83 -9.09 -1.93
CA ALA A 104 -6.11 -9.94 -2.86
C ALA A 104 -5.55 -11.21 -2.18
N ARG A 105 -4.99 -11.06 -0.97
CA ARG A 105 -4.50 -12.18 -0.14
C ARG A 105 -5.63 -13.11 0.28
N VAL A 106 -6.75 -12.55 0.75
CA VAL A 106 -7.95 -13.33 1.11
C VAL A 106 -8.45 -14.12 -0.09
N HIS A 107 -8.51 -13.49 -1.26
CA HIS A 107 -8.92 -14.15 -2.50
C HIS A 107 -7.98 -15.31 -2.88
N ARG A 108 -6.66 -15.09 -2.83
CA ARG A 108 -5.64 -16.10 -3.08
C ARG A 108 -5.74 -17.28 -2.11
N ALA A 109 -5.96 -17.02 -0.82
CA ALA A 109 -6.09 -18.05 0.19
C ALA A 109 -7.31 -18.97 -0.01
N VAL A 110 -8.40 -18.42 -0.57
CA VAL A 110 -9.64 -19.18 -0.82
C VAL A 110 -9.60 -19.95 -2.13
N ASN A 111 -9.06 -19.36 -3.21
CA ASN A 111 -9.19 -19.89 -4.57
C ASN A 111 -7.88 -20.51 -5.12
N GLY A 112 -6.76 -20.32 -4.42
CA GLY A 112 -5.46 -20.88 -4.78
C GLY A 112 -4.77 -20.15 -5.93
N ASP A 113 -3.72 -20.76 -6.48
CA ASP A 113 -2.79 -20.08 -7.42
C ASP A 113 -3.22 -20.05 -8.88
N ARG A 114 -4.42 -20.58 -9.17
CA ARG A 114 -4.90 -20.71 -10.55
C ARG A 114 -5.43 -19.41 -11.13
N ASP A 115 -5.84 -18.49 -10.27
CA ASP A 115 -6.46 -17.24 -10.69
C ASP A 115 -5.42 -16.13 -10.81
N GLY A 116 -5.48 -15.39 -11.92
CA GLY A 116 -4.72 -14.17 -12.10
C GLY A 116 -5.34 -13.07 -11.24
N ILE A 117 -4.57 -12.50 -10.31
CA ILE A 117 -5.02 -11.42 -9.42
C ILE A 117 -4.27 -10.15 -9.80
N TYR A 118 -5.01 -9.13 -10.22
CA TYR A 118 -4.46 -7.88 -10.73
C TYR A 118 -5.00 -6.69 -9.96
N MET A 119 -4.13 -5.69 -9.80
CA MET A 119 -4.50 -4.34 -9.44
C MET A 119 -5.23 -3.70 -10.61
N LEU A 120 -6.37 -3.06 -10.35
CA LEU A 120 -7.10 -2.27 -11.33
C LEU A 120 -7.33 -0.87 -10.77
N ASP A 121 -6.65 0.11 -11.35
CA ASP A 121 -6.89 1.52 -11.07
C ASP A 121 -7.74 2.11 -12.20
N VAL A 122 -8.85 2.76 -11.83
CA VAL A 122 -9.79 3.37 -12.78
C VAL A 122 -9.80 4.88 -12.55
N PRO A 123 -8.88 5.64 -13.18
CA PRO A 123 -8.80 7.08 -13.04
C PRO A 123 -9.83 7.78 -13.94
N ARG A 124 -10.21 8.99 -13.56
CA ARG A 124 -11.21 9.78 -14.28
C ARG A 124 -10.65 10.28 -15.62
N GLY A 125 -11.29 9.86 -16.71
CA GLY A 125 -11.09 10.46 -18.03
C GLY A 125 -9.80 10.05 -18.74
N ILE A 126 -9.13 9.01 -18.24
CA ILE A 126 -7.99 8.34 -18.88
C ILE A 126 -8.18 6.82 -18.78
N ASP A 127 -7.39 6.08 -19.52
CA ASP A 127 -7.48 4.62 -19.57
C ASP A 127 -7.18 3.99 -18.20
N PRO A 128 -7.91 2.91 -17.82
CA PRO A 128 -7.60 2.16 -16.62
C PRO A 128 -6.21 1.54 -16.68
N PHE A 129 -5.57 1.47 -15.51
CA PHE A 129 -4.29 0.79 -15.35
C PHE A 129 -4.51 -0.58 -14.73
N VAL A 130 -3.92 -1.60 -15.35
CA VAL A 130 -3.88 -2.96 -14.81
C VAL A 130 -2.43 -3.29 -14.51
N ASP A 131 -2.18 -3.74 -13.28
CA ASP A 131 -0.85 -4.18 -12.85
C ASP A 131 -0.98 -5.51 -12.08
N ALA A 132 0.09 -6.30 -12.02
CA ALA A 132 0.06 -7.63 -11.40
C ALA A 132 0.54 -7.55 -9.96
N PHE A 133 -0.13 -8.28 -9.05
CA PHE A 133 0.50 -8.59 -7.78
C PHE A 133 1.65 -9.57 -7.99
N SER A 134 2.77 -9.35 -7.30
CA SER A 134 3.82 -10.36 -7.24
C SER A 134 3.40 -11.53 -6.35
N GLY A 135 4.00 -12.70 -6.56
CA GLY A 135 3.78 -13.86 -5.68
C GLY A 135 4.12 -13.54 -4.22
N ALA A 136 5.15 -12.71 -3.99
CA ALA A 136 5.53 -12.25 -2.65
C ALA A 136 4.44 -11.38 -1.99
N ASP A 137 3.74 -10.54 -2.76
CA ASP A 137 2.65 -9.71 -2.24
C ASP A 137 1.49 -10.58 -1.70
N LEU A 138 1.18 -11.67 -2.41
CA LEU A 138 0.01 -12.52 -2.18
C LEU A 138 0.24 -13.65 -1.19
N GLU A 139 1.45 -14.20 -1.11
CA GLU A 139 1.79 -15.31 -0.20
C GLU A 139 2.02 -14.85 1.25
N GLY A 140 1.90 -13.54 1.52
CA GLY A 140 2.13 -12.98 2.85
C GLY A 140 3.59 -13.15 3.33
N GLY A 141 4.49 -13.55 2.44
CA GLY A 141 5.91 -13.49 2.67
C GLY A 141 6.31 -12.05 2.91
N ALA A 142 7.18 -11.83 3.90
CA ALA A 142 7.98 -10.61 3.90
C ALA A 142 8.58 -10.45 2.49
N ASP A 143 8.45 -9.27 1.89
CA ASP A 143 9.08 -9.01 0.59
C ASP A 143 10.57 -9.41 0.67
N PRO A 144 11.21 -9.82 -0.43
CA PRO A 144 12.56 -10.39 -0.40
C PRO A 144 13.60 -9.54 0.34
N LEU A 145 13.40 -8.22 0.35
CA LEU A 145 14.22 -7.28 1.07
C LEU A 145 13.92 -7.33 2.59
N THR A 146 12.65 -7.29 3.00
CA THR A 146 12.27 -7.48 4.41
C THR A 146 12.76 -8.83 4.94
N ALA A 147 12.59 -9.91 4.18
CA ALA A 147 13.06 -11.25 4.55
C ALA A 147 14.59 -11.28 4.73
N TYR A 148 15.33 -10.60 3.84
CA TYR A 148 16.78 -10.42 3.97
C TYR A 148 17.15 -9.70 5.26
N VAL A 149 16.52 -8.56 5.54
CA VAL A 149 16.80 -7.76 6.75
C VAL A 149 16.52 -8.56 8.02
N ILE A 150 15.41 -9.29 8.07
CA ILE A 150 15.06 -10.16 9.19
C ILE A 150 16.13 -11.24 9.40
N GLY A 151 16.58 -11.87 8.32
CA GLY A 151 17.63 -12.88 8.35
C GLY A 151 18.96 -12.32 8.88
N GLU A 152 19.35 -11.13 8.42
CA GLU A 152 20.55 -10.42 8.88
C GLU A 152 20.48 -10.07 10.37
N LEU A 153 19.35 -9.53 10.82
CA LEU A 153 19.14 -9.18 12.23
C LEU A 153 19.13 -10.41 13.13
N THR A 154 18.52 -11.50 12.68
CA THR A 154 18.50 -12.79 13.40
C THR A 154 19.89 -13.43 13.46
N ALA A 155 20.72 -13.21 12.44
CA ALA A 155 22.13 -13.59 12.43
C ALA A 155 23.03 -12.68 13.30
N GLY A 156 22.46 -11.69 13.98
CA GLY A 156 23.20 -10.76 14.84
C GLY A 156 23.86 -9.61 14.11
N ARG A 157 23.63 -9.45 12.79
CA ARG A 157 24.16 -8.35 11.98
C ARG A 157 23.29 -7.11 12.08
N THR A 158 23.79 -5.98 11.57
CA THR A 158 23.13 -4.66 11.62
C THR A 158 23.01 -4.09 10.20
N PRO A 159 22.05 -4.58 9.40
CA PRO A 159 21.95 -4.24 7.98
C PRO A 159 21.47 -2.81 7.72
N ILE A 160 20.77 -2.19 8.67
CA ILE A 160 20.23 -0.83 8.55
C ILE A 160 21.12 0.14 9.33
N THR A 161 21.79 1.03 8.61
CA THR A 161 22.74 1.98 9.21
C THR A 161 22.64 3.37 8.57
N ARG A 162 23.18 4.36 9.28
CA ARG A 162 23.49 5.69 8.75
C ARG A 162 24.82 6.17 9.30
N LEU A 163 25.45 7.11 8.61
CA LEU A 163 26.54 7.89 9.18
C LEU A 163 26.00 8.76 10.33
N ALA A 164 26.82 8.98 11.36
CA ALA A 164 26.50 9.87 12.47
C ALA A 164 26.65 11.35 12.07
N LEU A 165 25.91 11.75 11.04
CA LEU A 165 25.81 13.11 10.52
C LEU A 165 24.35 13.56 10.59
N ASP A 166 24.13 14.82 10.97
CA ASP A 166 22.79 15.40 11.05
C ASP A 166 22.08 15.31 9.68
N GLY A 167 20.85 14.81 9.69
CA GLY A 167 20.04 14.62 8.48
C GLY A 167 20.45 13.44 7.60
N ALA A 168 21.47 12.64 7.96
CA ALA A 168 21.81 11.45 7.18
C ALA A 168 20.67 10.41 7.22
N PRO A 169 20.25 9.88 6.06
CA PRO A 169 19.20 8.87 5.99
C PRO A 169 19.70 7.50 6.45
N TYR A 170 18.77 6.67 6.94
CA TYR A 170 19.03 5.25 7.16
C TYR A 170 18.91 4.49 5.85
N TRP A 171 19.92 3.69 5.55
CA TRP A 171 19.99 2.85 4.37
C TRP A 171 20.42 1.44 4.74
N LEU A 172 20.22 0.52 3.80
CA LEU A 172 20.77 -0.84 3.82
C LEU A 172 21.39 -1.16 2.46
N PHE A 173 22.32 -2.11 2.43
CA PHE A 173 22.81 -2.67 1.17
C PHE A 173 22.06 -3.96 0.83
N TYR A 174 21.49 -4.02 -0.37
CA TYR A 174 20.83 -5.21 -0.88
C TYR A 174 21.20 -5.43 -2.34
N GLN A 175 21.74 -6.61 -2.66
CA GLN A 175 22.13 -7.00 -4.02
C GLN A 175 23.05 -6.02 -4.78
N GLY A 176 23.82 -5.21 -4.04
CA GLY A 176 24.75 -4.22 -4.60
C GLY A 176 24.22 -2.80 -4.63
N ASP A 177 22.94 -2.60 -4.25
CA ASP A 177 22.30 -1.29 -4.22
C ASP A 177 22.09 -0.78 -2.79
N GLU A 178 22.15 0.54 -2.63
CA GLU A 178 21.73 1.23 -1.41
C GLU A 178 20.23 1.48 -1.45
N VAL A 179 19.51 0.97 -0.44
CA VAL A 179 18.06 1.13 -0.32
C VAL A 179 17.74 2.03 0.86
N LEU A 180 16.97 3.09 0.61
CA LEU A 180 16.48 4.00 1.63
C LEU A 180 15.42 3.32 2.50
N VAL A 181 15.61 3.33 3.81
CA VAL A 181 14.65 2.77 4.77
C VAL A 181 13.58 3.79 5.10
N ASN A 182 12.32 3.41 4.91
CA ASN A 182 11.14 4.23 5.23
C ASN A 182 10.27 3.56 6.31
N ASN A 183 9.25 4.28 6.77
CA ASN A 183 8.34 3.80 7.83
C ASN A 183 7.59 2.52 7.47
N THR A 184 7.18 2.36 6.20
CA THR A 184 6.45 1.16 5.75
C THR A 184 7.34 -0.08 5.80
N MET A 185 8.57 0.04 5.31
CA MET A 185 9.56 -1.04 5.35
C MET A 185 9.89 -1.42 6.80
N LEU A 186 10.11 -0.42 7.66
CA LEU A 186 10.36 -0.65 9.07
C LEU A 186 9.22 -1.42 9.74
N ALA A 187 7.96 -1.03 9.48
CA ALA A 187 6.79 -1.71 10.03
C ALA A 187 6.71 -3.18 9.60
N SER A 188 7.03 -3.48 8.32
CA SER A 188 7.09 -4.85 7.81
C SER A 188 8.19 -5.68 8.50
N ILE A 189 9.37 -5.10 8.71
CA ILE A 189 10.49 -5.75 9.40
C ILE A 189 10.13 -6.05 10.86
N GLU A 190 9.64 -5.07 11.60
CA GLU A 190 9.26 -5.22 13.02
C GLU A 190 8.13 -6.23 13.19
N LYS A 191 7.14 -6.23 12.28
CA LYS A 191 6.09 -7.24 12.25
C LYS A 191 6.66 -8.64 12.03
N GLY A 192 7.61 -8.80 11.11
CA GLY A 192 8.24 -10.10 10.83
C GLY A 192 9.16 -10.58 11.95
N LEU A 193 9.81 -9.68 12.69
CA LEU A 193 10.61 -10.01 13.87
C LEU A 193 9.77 -10.25 15.13
N GLY A 194 8.54 -9.72 15.18
CA GLY A 194 7.71 -9.72 16.38
C GLY A 194 8.23 -8.81 17.49
N THR A 195 9.10 -7.84 17.16
CA THR A 195 9.69 -6.90 18.13
C THR A 195 10.09 -5.59 17.44
N GLU A 196 10.07 -4.50 18.21
CA GLU A 196 10.51 -3.19 17.76
C GLU A 196 12.03 -3.11 17.66
N LEU A 197 12.51 -2.39 16.64
CA LEU A 197 13.90 -2.05 16.52
C LEU A 197 14.20 -0.78 17.32
N VAL A 198 15.41 -0.72 17.87
CA VAL A 198 15.91 0.44 18.59
C VAL A 198 17.13 0.99 17.91
N ARG A 199 17.32 2.30 18.07
CA ARG A 199 18.49 2.99 17.56
C ARG A 199 19.64 2.90 18.55
N VAL A 200 20.78 2.39 18.07
CA VAL A 200 22.06 2.51 18.76
C VAL A 200 22.94 3.50 17.99
N VAL A 201 23.62 4.37 18.73
CA VAL A 201 24.53 5.38 18.17
C VAL A 201 25.95 5.06 18.63
N SER A 202 26.87 5.00 17.69
CA SER A 202 28.30 4.92 17.92
C SER A 202 28.98 6.20 17.41
N THR A 203 30.29 6.32 17.58
CA THR A 203 31.05 7.53 17.20
C THR A 203 30.94 7.86 15.71
N MET A 204 30.82 6.86 14.82
CA MET A 204 30.83 7.09 13.37
C MET A 204 29.51 6.77 12.68
N GLN A 205 28.67 5.93 13.29
CA GLN A 205 27.46 5.42 12.68
C GLN A 205 26.34 5.25 13.71
N SER A 206 25.11 5.30 13.23
CA SER A 206 23.95 4.80 13.95
C SER A 206 23.35 3.61 13.20
N ALA A 207 22.80 2.66 13.95
CA ALA A 207 22.19 1.47 13.40
C ALA A 207 20.86 1.15 14.09
N PHE A 208 19.95 0.51 13.36
CA PHE A 208 18.79 -0.14 13.94
C PHE A 208 19.09 -1.61 14.23
N MET A 209 18.71 -2.06 15.42
CA MET A 209 18.90 -3.44 15.87
C MET A 209 17.84 -3.82 16.89
N THR A 210 17.69 -5.11 17.17
CA THR A 210 16.80 -5.58 18.23
C THR A 210 17.32 -5.14 19.60
N ARG A 211 16.44 -5.02 20.61
CA ARG A 211 16.86 -4.69 21.99
C ARG A 211 17.86 -5.69 22.56
N VAL A 212 17.70 -6.97 22.21
CA VAL A 212 18.62 -8.05 22.60
C VAL A 212 20.03 -7.80 22.04
N GLN A 213 20.14 -7.40 20.78
CA GLN A 213 21.43 -7.00 20.19
C GLN A 213 21.97 -5.72 20.83
N ALA A 214 21.11 -4.71 21.03
CA ALA A 214 21.50 -3.43 21.61
C ALA A 214 22.12 -3.56 23.00
N LYS A 215 21.64 -4.51 23.82
CA LYS A 215 22.22 -4.82 25.13
C LYS A 215 23.72 -5.12 25.06
N SER A 216 24.15 -5.80 24.00
CA SER A 216 25.56 -6.16 23.79
C SER A 216 26.44 -4.96 23.40
N SER A 217 25.84 -3.80 23.11
CA SER A 217 26.58 -2.56 22.82
C SER A 217 27.02 -1.83 24.10
N PHE A 218 26.48 -2.19 25.27
CA PHE A 218 26.88 -1.61 26.55
C PHE A 218 28.05 -2.39 27.16
N THR A 219 29.02 -1.67 27.73
CA THR A 219 30.25 -2.28 28.25
C THR A 219 30.31 -2.20 29.78
N GLU A 220 30.94 -3.21 30.41
CA GLU A 220 31.23 -3.18 31.86
C GLU A 220 32.06 -1.94 32.26
N LYS A 221 32.91 -1.46 31.35
CA LYS A 221 33.71 -0.25 31.56
C LYS A 221 32.83 0.99 31.75
N ASP A 222 31.75 1.12 30.99
CA ASP A 222 30.85 2.26 31.10
C ASP A 222 29.92 2.13 32.30
N TRP A 223 29.48 0.91 32.61
CA TRP A 223 28.79 0.61 33.87
C TRP A 223 29.65 0.95 35.10
N ALA A 224 30.92 0.54 35.12
CA ALA A 224 31.81 0.81 36.25
C ALA A 224 32.01 2.32 36.48
N LYS A 225 32.07 3.12 35.39
CA LYS A 225 32.08 4.59 35.49
C LYS A 225 30.77 5.13 36.06
N ALA A 226 29.63 4.61 35.61
CA ALA A 226 28.31 5.02 36.08
C ALA A 226 28.12 4.69 37.58
N SER A 227 28.48 3.48 37.98
CA SER A 227 28.45 3.04 39.38
C SER A 227 29.36 3.90 40.27
N LYS A 228 30.60 4.19 39.83
CA LYS A 228 31.53 5.06 40.56
C LYS A 228 31.02 6.50 40.71
N LYS A 229 30.25 6.99 39.74
CA LYS A 229 29.60 8.31 39.79
C LYS A 229 28.29 8.31 40.61
N GLY A 230 27.83 7.15 41.08
CA GLY A 230 26.56 7.00 41.80
C GLY A 230 25.33 7.12 40.90
N SER A 231 25.48 7.04 39.58
CA SER A 231 24.35 7.15 38.64
C SER A 231 23.61 5.83 38.42
N THR A 232 24.10 4.73 38.99
CA THR A 232 23.40 3.45 39.09
C THR A 232 23.88 2.66 40.30
N THR A 233 22.98 1.89 40.91
CA THR A 233 23.27 0.88 41.94
C THR A 233 22.97 -0.54 41.46
N GLU A 234 22.60 -0.70 40.19
CA GLU A 234 22.20 -1.96 39.58
C GLU A 234 23.42 -2.81 39.20
N THR A 235 23.23 -4.14 39.05
CA THR A 235 24.25 -5.00 38.42
C THR A 235 24.45 -4.58 36.96
N PHE A 236 25.55 -5.00 36.35
CA PHE A 236 25.82 -4.71 34.94
C PHE A 236 24.67 -5.17 34.03
N GLU A 237 24.15 -6.37 34.25
CA GLU A 237 23.11 -6.96 33.40
C GLU A 237 21.78 -6.20 33.51
N ALA A 238 21.41 -5.78 34.72
CA ALA A 238 20.21 -4.99 34.96
C ALA A 238 20.34 -3.57 34.41
N TRP A 239 21.50 -2.94 34.61
CA TRP A 239 21.80 -1.63 34.04
C TRP A 239 21.78 -1.66 32.51
N ALA A 240 22.40 -2.65 31.87
CA ALA A 240 22.39 -2.78 30.42
C ALA A 240 20.98 -3.01 29.86
N GLU A 241 20.13 -3.75 30.59
CA GLU A 241 18.71 -3.92 30.25
C GLU A 241 17.95 -2.59 30.32
N THR A 242 18.13 -1.83 31.40
CA THR A 242 17.54 -0.49 31.58
C THR A 242 17.98 0.45 30.47
N MET A 243 19.28 0.46 30.14
CA MET A 243 19.82 1.31 29.08
C MET A 243 19.27 0.91 27.70
N ALA A 244 19.20 -0.39 27.38
CA ALA A 244 18.61 -0.88 26.13
C ALA A 244 17.11 -0.57 26.02
N SER A 245 16.40 -0.60 27.16
CA SER A 245 14.96 -0.28 27.23
C SER A 245 14.69 1.21 26.94
N ASN A 246 15.61 2.08 27.35
CA ASN A 246 15.49 3.54 27.17
C ASN A 246 15.96 4.05 25.79
N LEU A 247 16.42 3.17 24.90
CA LEU A 247 16.82 3.58 23.55
C LEU A 247 15.60 4.00 22.72
N PRO A 248 15.73 5.04 21.87
CA PRO A 248 14.68 5.44 20.95
C PRO A 248 14.28 4.31 20.01
N THR A 249 12.97 4.16 19.78
CA THR A 249 12.46 3.21 18.78
C THR A 249 12.81 3.71 17.38
N ALA A 250 12.98 2.78 16.43
CA ALA A 250 13.23 3.16 15.04
C ALA A 250 12.08 3.99 14.45
N LYS A 251 10.84 3.72 14.88
CA LYS A 251 9.65 4.47 14.49
C LYS A 251 9.69 5.93 14.94
N ASP A 252 10.08 6.19 16.19
CA ASP A 252 10.19 7.56 16.72
C ASP A 252 11.30 8.35 16.00
N VAL A 253 12.39 7.65 15.64
CA VAL A 253 13.51 8.25 14.90
C VAL A 253 13.09 8.62 13.47
N LEU A 254 12.45 7.70 12.73
CA LEU A 254 12.06 7.96 11.33
C LEU A 254 10.88 8.94 11.19
N SER A 255 10.07 9.11 12.24
CA SER A 255 9.01 10.12 12.26
C SER A 255 9.50 11.52 12.67
N GLY A 256 10.78 11.67 13.01
CA GLY A 256 11.37 12.94 13.45
C GLY A 256 10.92 13.35 14.86
N ILE A 257 10.40 12.43 15.67
CA ILE A 257 10.03 12.68 17.07
C ILE A 257 11.29 12.76 17.93
N VAL A 258 12.34 12.02 17.55
CA VAL A 258 13.62 11.97 18.27
C VAL A 258 14.79 11.99 17.28
N ASP A 259 15.73 12.92 17.47
CA ASP A 259 16.93 13.10 16.63
C ASP A 259 18.08 12.16 16.96
#